data_AF-A0A7X0U789-F1
#
_entry.id   AF-A0A7X0U789-F1
#
_cell.length_a   1.000
_cell.length_b   1.000
_cell.length_c   1.000
_cell.angle_alpha   90.00
_cell.angle_beta   90.00
_cell.angle_gamma   90.00
#
_symmetry.space_group_name_H-M   'P 1'
#
loop_
_entity.id
_entity.type
_entity.pdbx_description
1 polymer ?
#
loop_
_entity_poly.entity_id
_entity_poly.type
_entity_poly.pdbx_seq_one_letter_code
_entity_poly.pdbx_strand_id
1 'polypeptide(L)' 'MAPVVPMPQAGTAAQASTAPMHFGESAFRLALNEDAMATEKLAEGIRQFVADAIALERWIDELKAAR' A
#
# COMPACT_ATOMS: atom_id res chain seq x y z
N MET A 1 4.61 -26.73 -21.83
CA MET A 1 5.18 -25.66 -20.99
C MET A 1 4.88 -24.34 -21.69
N ALA A 2 3.89 -23.58 -21.23
CA ALA A 2 3.57 -22.28 -21.84
C ALA A 2 4.73 -21.30 -21.55
N PRO A 3 5.12 -20.44 -22.50
CA PRO A 3 6.19 -19.48 -22.28
C PRO A 3 5.77 -18.48 -21.20
N VAL A 4 6.61 -18.30 -20.19
CA VAL A 4 6.44 -17.26 -19.18
C VAL A 4 6.55 -15.93 -19.89
N VAL A 5 5.43 -15.23 -20.02
CA VAL A 5 5.40 -13.84 -20.47
C VAL A 5 6.07 -13.01 -19.36
N PRO A 6 7.19 -12.31 -19.63
CA PRO A 6 7.82 -11.46 -18.65
C PRO A 6 6.82 -10.39 -18.19
N MET A 7 6.69 -10.21 -16.88
CA MET A 7 5.93 -9.10 -16.30
C MET A 7 6.44 -7.78 -16.91
N PRO A 8 5.56 -6.85 -17.32
CA PRO A 8 5.99 -5.54 -17.76
C PRO A 8 6.77 -4.90 -16.61
N GLN A 9 8.05 -4.64 -16.87
CA GLN A 9 8.94 -3.90 -15.97
C GLN A 9 8.23 -2.60 -15.59
N ALA A 10 8.15 -2.30 -14.29
CA ALA A 10 7.62 -1.03 -13.82
C ALA A 10 8.35 0.09 -14.57
N GLY A 11 7.64 0.76 -15.47
CA GLY A 11 8.19 1.85 -16.26
C GLY A 11 8.84 2.84 -15.32
N THR A 12 9.98 3.40 -15.73
CA THR A 12 10.72 4.43 -15.00
C THR A 12 9.73 5.43 -14.40
N ALA A 13 9.49 5.34 -13.09
CA ALA A 13 8.76 6.38 -12.39
C ALA A 13 9.60 7.64 -12.60
N ALA A 14 9.10 8.54 -13.46
CA ALA A 14 9.76 9.81 -13.71
C ALA A 14 10.08 10.41 -12.33
N GLN A 15 11.35 10.74 -12.10
CA GLN A 15 11.78 11.41 -10.88
C GLN A 15 11.12 12.78 -10.88
N ALA A 16 9.89 12.84 -10.37
CA ALA A 16 9.19 14.06 -10.10
C ALA A 16 9.99 14.74 -8.98
N SER A 17 10.65 15.85 -9.32
CA SER A 17 11.25 16.76 -8.36
C SER A 17 10.11 17.37 -7.53
N THR A 18 9.63 16.65 -6.52
CA THR A 18 8.59 17.13 -5.62
C THR A 18 9.25 18.02 -4.59
N ALA A 19 9.10 19.34 -4.76
CA ALA A 19 9.36 20.25 -3.66
C ALA A 19 8.46 19.83 -2.47
N PRO A 20 8.99 19.77 -1.24
CA PRO A 20 8.23 19.33 -0.08
C PRO A 20 7.03 20.26 0.15
N MET A 21 5.84 19.74 -0.09
CA MET A 21 4.59 20.46 0.13
C MET A 21 4.24 20.36 1.62
N HIS A 22 4.22 21.50 2.31
CA HIS A 22 3.85 21.56 3.72
C HIS A 22 2.35 21.82 3.85
N PHE A 23 1.63 20.87 4.45
CA PHE A 23 0.24 21.04 4.84
C PHE A 23 0.12 21.02 6.37
N GLY A 24 -0.71 21.90 6.92
CA GLY A 24 -1.31 21.68 8.23
C GLY A 24 -2.37 20.58 8.16
N GLU A 25 -2.78 20.02 9.30
CA GLU A 25 -3.68 18.86 9.34
C GLU A 25 -5.00 19.07 8.58
N SER A 26 -5.70 20.19 8.80
CA SER A 26 -6.98 20.46 8.13
C SER A 26 -6.82 20.57 6.61
N ALA A 27 -5.74 21.22 6.15
CA ALA A 27 -5.46 21.37 4.73
C ALA A 27 -5.09 20.03 4.09
N PHE A 28 -4.33 19.18 4.79
CA PHE A 28 -4.03 17.83 4.36
C PHE A 28 -5.30 16.98 4.21
N ARG A 29 -6.18 16.99 5.22
CA ARG A 29 -7.43 16.22 5.19
C ARG A 29 -8.35 16.67 4.05
N LEU A 30 -8.43 17.97 3.79
CA LEU A 30 -9.21 18.49 2.66
C LEU A 30 -8.61 18.01 1.33
N ALA A 31 -7.31 18.25 1.11
CA ALA A 31 -6.63 17.88 -0.13
C ALA A 31 -6.70 16.36 -0.40
N LEU A 32 -6.58 15.54 0.64
CA LEU A 32 -6.74 14.08 0.54
C LEU A 32 -8.16 13.70 0.14
N ASN A 33 -9.18 14.28 0.79
CA ASN A 33 -10.59 13.98 0.50
C ASN A 33 -11.03 14.44 -0.90
N GLU A 34 -10.41 15.48 -1.45
CA GLU A 34 -10.66 15.95 -2.81
C GLU A 34 -10.11 14.99 -3.89
N ASP A 35 -9.11 14.18 -3.56
CA ASP A 35 -8.62 13.11 -4.42
C ASP A 35 -9.28 11.76 -4.06
N ALA A 36 -10.33 11.44 -4.83
CA ALA A 36 -11.10 10.21 -4.66
C ALA A 36 -10.23 8.95 -4.76
N MET A 37 -9.30 8.88 -5.73
CA MET A 37 -8.44 7.71 -5.90
C MET A 37 -7.46 7.58 -4.73
N ALA A 38 -6.84 8.68 -4.30
CA ALA A 38 -5.88 8.65 -3.19
C ALA A 38 -6.56 8.23 -1.88
N THR A 39 -7.76 8.75 -1.59
CA THR A 39 -8.55 8.36 -0.42
C THR A 39 -8.88 6.87 -0.44
N GLU A 40 -9.39 6.36 -1.57
CA GLU A 40 -9.76 4.95 -1.71
C GLU A 40 -8.55 4.02 -1.59
N LYS A 41 -7.45 4.33 -2.30
CA LYS A 41 -6.25 3.49 -2.33
C LYS A 41 -5.49 3.49 -1.01
N LEU A 42 -5.44 4.63 -0.32
CA LEU A 42 -4.86 4.68 1.02
C LEU A 42 -5.65 3.79 2.00
N ALA A 43 -6.98 3.94 2.00
CA ALA A 43 -7.84 3.16 2.89
C ALA A 43 -7.81 1.66 2.55
N GLU A 44 -7.80 1.30 1.26
CA GLU A 44 -7.65 -0.07 0.79
C GLU A 44 -6.32 -0.68 1.24
N GLY A 45 -5.20 0.02 1.01
CA GLY A 45 -3.87 -0.46 1.38
C GLY A 45 -3.71 -0.68 2.88
N ILE A 46 -4.23 0.23 3.72
CA ILE A 46 -4.22 0.06 5.18
C ILE A 46 -4.97 -1.22 5.58
N ARG A 47 -6.15 -1.48 5.00
CA ARG A 47 -6.92 -2.69 5.30
C ARG A 47 -6.19 -3.97 4.88
N GLN A 48 -5.53 -3.95 3.72
CA GLN A 48 -4.74 -5.10 3.24
C GLN A 48 -3.55 -5.38 4.15
N PHE A 49 -2.79 -4.36 4.56
CA PHE A 49 -1.68 -4.54 5.50
C PHE A 49 -2.13 -5.10 6.86
N VAL A 50 -3.27 -4.64 7.38
CA VAL A 50 -3.84 -5.20 8.61
C VAL A 50 -4.24 -6.66 8.42
N ALA A 51 -4.87 -7.01 7.30
CA ALA A 51 -5.23 -8.39 7.00
C ALA A 51 -4.00 -9.31 6.93
N ASP A 52 -2.92 -8.84 6.27
CA ASP A 52 -1.66 -9.58 6.17
C ASP A 52 -0.97 -9.73 7.54
N ALA A 53 -1.01 -8.69 8.38
CA ALA A 53 -0.47 -8.77 9.74
C ALA A 53 -1.20 -9.83 10.59
N ILE A 54 -2.54 -9.85 10.54
CA ILE A 54 -3.35 -10.86 11.24
C ILE A 54 -3.05 -12.26 10.71
N ALA A 55 -2.91 -12.42 9.40
CA ALA A 55 -2.57 -13.71 8.79
C ALA A 55 -1.20 -14.22 9.26
N LEU A 56 -0.22 -13.32 9.34
CA LEU A 56 1.12 -13.64 9.85
C LEU A 56 1.09 -14.04 11.33
N GLU A 57 0.36 -13.30 12.17
CA GLU A 57 0.20 -13.64 13.60
C GLU A 57 -0.40 -15.04 13.78
N ARG A 58 -1.44 -15.38 12.99
CA ARG A 58 -2.05 -16.72 13.02
C ARG A 58 -1.05 -17.81 12.66
N TRP A 59 -0.25 -17.63 11.61
CA TRP A 59 0.77 -18.61 11.23
C TRP A 59 1.82 -18.79 12.31
N ILE A 60 2.25 -17.70 12.95
CA ILE A 60 3.20 -17.75 14.07
C ILE A 60 2.62 -18.58 15.22
N ASP A 61 1.34 -18.39 15.56
CA ASP A 61 0.70 -19.12 16.65
C ASP A 61 0.46 -20.60 16.31
N GLU A 62 0.09 -20.92 15.07
CA GLU A 62 0.02 -22.31 14.58
C GLU A 62 1.39 -23.01 14.67
N LEU A 63 2.46 -22.33 14.26
CA LEU A 63 3.83 -22.86 14.37
C LEU A 63 4.29 -23.06 15.82
N LYS A 64 3.91 -22.16 16.73
CA LYS A 64 4.19 -22.33 18.17
C LYS A 64 3.44 -23.53 18.75
N ALA A 65 2.20 -23.76 18.34
CA ALA A 65 1.38 -24.86 18.84
C ALA A 65 1.82 -26.24 18.31
N ALA A 66 2.49 -26.27 17.15
CA ALA A 66 3.03 -27.49 16.56
C ALA A 66 4.41 -27.91 17.13
N ARG A 67 4.96 -27.14 18.06
CA ARG A 67 6.24 -27.39 18.75
C ARG A 67 6.01 -28.01 20.13
#